data_AF-A0A399HU84-F1
#
_entry.id   AF-A0A399HU84-F1
#
_cell.length_a   1.000
_cell.length_b   1.000
_cell.length_c   1.000
_cell.angle_alpha   90.00
_cell.angle_beta   90.00
_cell.angle_gamma   90.00
#
_symmetry.space_group_name_H-M   'P 1'
#
loop_
_entity.id
_entity.type
_entity.pdbx_description
1 polymer ?
#
loop_
_entity_poly.entity_id
_entity_poly.type
_entity_poly.pdbx_seq_one_letter_code
_entity_poly.pdbx_strand_id
1 'polypeptide(L)'
;MFNAVPWQRDNEFILTSHRRATFSYLRSLKSALEVHNETVNIWSHILGTAVFFFIAAILYFPTRQIRDEGDSTNGDDEAIYVYFGSVIACFFFSFM
;
A
#
# COMPACT_ATOMS: atom_id res chain seq x y z
N MET A 1 -1.06 -26.29 -17.92
CA MET A 1 0.38 -26.12 -17.63
C MET A 1 0.51 -25.03 -16.58
N PHE A 2 0.99 -25.36 -15.38
CA PHE A 2 1.18 -24.39 -14.31
C PHE A 2 2.22 -23.36 -14.77
N ASN A 3 1.78 -22.15 -15.10
CA ASN A 3 2.65 -21.07 -15.62
C ASN A 3 3.45 -20.35 -14.50
N ALA A 4 3.41 -20.86 -13.28
CA ALA A 4 4.12 -20.32 -12.12
C ALA A 4 5.45 -21.06 -11.94
N VAL A 5 6.54 -20.31 -11.93
CA VAL A 5 7.87 -20.76 -11.50
C VAL A 5 7.89 -21.11 -10.01
N PRO A 6 8.82 -21.95 -9.53
CA PRO A 6 8.82 -22.44 -8.14
C PRO A 6 8.79 -21.34 -7.06
N TRP A 7 9.51 -20.24 -7.25
CA TRP A 7 9.56 -19.14 -6.28
C TRP A 7 8.28 -18.29 -6.22
N GLN A 8 7.33 -18.49 -7.13
CA GLN A 8 6.02 -17.83 -7.11
C GLN A 8 4.93 -18.67 -6.42
N ARG A 9 5.28 -19.86 -5.89
CA ARG A 9 4.34 -20.79 -5.24
C ARG A 9 4.59 -20.80 -3.73
N ASP A 10 4.36 -19.64 -3.11
CA ASP A 10 4.39 -19.47 -1.65
C ASP A 10 3.22 -20.21 -0.98
N ASN A 11 2.06 -20.24 -1.63
CA ASN A 11 0.85 -20.91 -1.15
C ASN A 11 0.46 -22.09 -2.05
N GLU A 12 0.55 -23.32 -1.52
CA GLU A 12 0.22 -24.55 -2.23
C GLU A 12 -1.26 -24.70 -2.62
N PHE A 13 -2.16 -23.95 -1.97
CA PHE A 13 -3.59 -23.95 -2.26
C PHE A 13 -3.94 -23.10 -3.49
N ILE A 14 -3.03 -22.26 -3.98
CA ILE A 14 -3.22 -21.51 -5.22
C ILE A 14 -2.82 -22.41 -6.40
N LEU A 15 -3.82 -22.91 -7.13
CA LEU A 15 -3.58 -23.87 -8.20
C LEU A 15 -3.45 -23.22 -9.59
N THR A 16 -4.07 -22.06 -9.81
CA THR A 16 -4.19 -21.44 -11.14
C THR A 16 -4.03 -19.92 -11.08
N SER A 17 -4.05 -19.27 -12.25
CA SER A 17 -4.09 -17.80 -12.38
C SER A 17 -2.94 -17.05 -11.69
N HIS A 18 -1.76 -17.68 -11.59
CA HIS A 18 -0.58 -16.99 -11.11
C HIS A 18 -0.15 -15.91 -12.10
N ARG A 19 0.24 -14.76 -11.55
CA ARG A 19 0.88 -13.68 -12.31
C ARG A 19 2.11 -14.22 -13.06
N ARG A 20 2.28 -13.81 -14.32
CA ARG A 20 3.43 -14.24 -15.14
C ARG A 20 4.70 -13.49 -14.73
N ALA A 21 5.84 -14.19 -14.68
CA ALA A 21 7.15 -13.56 -14.58
C ALA A 21 7.49 -12.84 -15.90
N THR A 22 7.53 -11.51 -15.89
CA THR A 22 7.75 -10.69 -17.09
C THR A 22 9.16 -10.11 -17.21
N PHE A 23 9.97 -10.20 -16.15
CA PHE A 23 11.32 -9.62 -16.04
C PHE A 23 11.40 -8.15 -16.50
N SER A 24 10.33 -7.38 -16.29
CA SER A 24 10.23 -5.99 -16.72
C SER A 24 9.35 -5.21 -15.75
N TYR A 25 9.90 -4.16 -15.12
CA TYR A 25 9.17 -3.32 -14.19
C TYR A 25 7.90 -2.71 -14.80
N LEU A 26 7.97 -2.23 -16.05
CA LEU A 26 6.81 -1.64 -16.72
C LEU A 26 5.69 -2.68 -16.98
N ARG A 27 6.05 -3.90 -17.38
CA ARG A 27 5.07 -4.97 -17.57
C ARG A 27 4.49 -5.44 -16.24
N SER A 28 5.32 -5.47 -15.20
CA SER A 28 4.91 -5.75 -13.83
C SER A 28 3.90 -4.72 -13.31
N LEU A 29 4.16 -3.43 -13.50
CA LEU A 29 3.22 -2.36 -13.13
C LEU A 29 1.93 -2.46 -13.94
N LYS A 30 2.02 -2.75 -15.25
CA LYS A 30 0.84 -2.93 -16.10
C LYS A 30 -0.03 -4.10 -15.65
N SER A 31 0.56 -5.17 -15.11
CA SER A 31 -0.19 -6.34 -14.65
C SER A 31 -1.09 -6.04 -13.45
N ALA A 32 -0.88 -4.93 -12.73
CA ALA A 32 -1.79 -4.50 -11.67
C ALA A 32 -3.23 -4.28 -12.20
N LEU A 33 -3.38 -3.99 -13.50
CA LEU A 33 -4.68 -3.83 -14.17
C LEU A 33 -5.24 -5.16 -14.70
N GLU A 34 -4.50 -6.27 -14.56
CA GLU A 34 -4.91 -7.60 -15.01
C GLU A 34 -5.43 -8.42 -13.81
N VAL A 35 -6.24 -9.45 -14.10
CA VAL A 35 -6.79 -10.35 -13.08
C VAL A 35 -5.90 -11.58 -12.92
N HIS A 36 -5.32 -11.75 -11.74
CA HIS A 36 -4.46 -12.86 -11.33
C HIS A 36 -4.44 -13.00 -9.79
N ASN A 37 -3.71 -13.98 -9.27
CA ASN A 37 -3.62 -14.29 -7.84
C ASN A 37 -3.23 -13.09 -6.95
N GLU A 38 -2.41 -12.14 -7.45
CA GLU A 38 -2.01 -10.94 -6.69
C GLU A 38 -2.94 -9.73 -6.81
N THR A 39 -4.04 -9.80 -7.58
CA THR A 39 -4.86 -8.60 -7.88
C THR A 39 -5.41 -7.97 -6.59
N VAL A 40 -5.99 -8.76 -5.68
CA VAL A 40 -6.53 -8.24 -4.42
C VAL A 40 -5.44 -7.72 -3.49
N ASN A 41 -4.27 -8.37 -3.46
CA ASN A 41 -3.13 -7.93 -2.66
C ASN A 41 -2.65 -6.54 -3.12
N ILE A 42 -2.46 -6.36 -4.43
CA ILE A 42 -2.02 -5.08 -5.00
C ILE A 42 -3.07 -3.99 -4.76
N TRP A 43 -4.34 -4.22 -5.14
CA TRP A 43 -5.37 -3.19 -5.06
C TRP A 43 -5.77 -2.81 -3.63
N SER A 44 -5.77 -3.77 -2.70
CA SER A 44 -6.07 -3.46 -1.29
C SER A 44 -5.00 -2.54 -0.68
N HIS A 45 -3.72 -2.75 -1.03
CA HIS A 45 -2.63 -1.92 -0.54
C HIS A 45 -2.48 -0.57 -1.28
N ILE A 46 -2.78 -0.51 -2.59
CA ILE A 46 -2.92 0.78 -3.31
C ILE A 46 -4.03 1.62 -2.67
N LEU A 47 -5.19 1.02 -2.41
CA LEU A 47 -6.31 1.71 -1.78
C LEU A 47 -5.94 2.16 -0.35
N GLY A 48 -5.29 1.30 0.44
CA GLY A 48 -4.79 1.66 1.76
C GLY A 48 -3.83 2.85 1.72
N THR A 49 -2.84 2.82 0.82
CA THR A 49 -1.91 3.94 0.61
C THR A 49 -2.66 5.24 0.31
N ALA A 50 -3.62 5.20 -0.63
CA ALA A 50 -4.39 6.37 -1.03
C ALA A 50 -5.26 6.92 0.11
N VAL A 51 -5.94 6.05 0.86
CA VAL A 51 -6.80 6.44 1.98
C VAL A 51 -5.98 7.11 3.09
N PHE A 52 -4.88 6.50 3.53
CA PHE A 52 -4.06 7.08 4.60
C PHE A 52 -3.35 8.37 4.15
N PHE A 53 -2.94 8.45 2.88
CA PHE A 53 -2.43 9.69 2.32
C PHE A 53 -3.48 10.80 2.31
N PHE A 54 -4.71 10.50 1.88
CA PHE A 54 -5.82 11.46 1.87
C PHE A 54 -6.17 11.94 3.28
N ILE A 55 -6.27 11.02 4.26
CA ILE A 55 -6.53 11.37 5.65
C ILE A 55 -5.43 12.31 6.18
N ALA A 56 -4.16 11.97 5.95
CA ALA A 56 -3.05 12.80 6.40
C ALA A 56 -3.07 14.20 5.74
N ALA A 57 -3.16 14.25 4.41
CA ALA A 57 -3.00 15.48 3.63
C ALA A 57 -4.20 16.43 3.71
N ILE A 58 -5.43 15.91 3.76
CA ILE A 58 -6.64 16.73 3.63
C ILE A 58 -7.36 16.90 4.95
N LEU A 59 -7.33 15.90 5.83
CA LEU A 59 -8.08 15.96 7.09
C LEU A 59 -7.18 16.39 8.25
N TYR A 60 -5.98 15.81 8.36
CA TYR A 60 -5.15 16.01 9.54
C TYR A 60 -4.26 17.26 9.47
N PHE A 61 -3.44 17.44 8.43
CA PHE A 61 -2.53 18.60 8.38
C PHE A 61 -3.22 19.96 8.31
N PRO A 62 -4.34 20.14 7.57
CA PRO A 62 -5.03 21.43 7.53
C PRO A 62 -5.72 21.79 8.85
N THR A 63 -6.19 20.79 9.61
CA THR A 63 -6.86 21.02 10.91
C THR A 63 -5.89 21.26 12.05
N ARG A 64 -4.58 21.04 11.84
CA ARG A 64 -3.52 21.32 12.83
C ARG A 64 -3.55 22.76 13.33
N GLN A 65 -3.75 23.74 12.45
CA GLN A 65 -3.80 25.16 12.83
C GLN A 65 -4.94 25.49 13.80
N ILE A 66 -6.05 24.74 13.71
CA ILE A 66 -7.20 24.89 14.62
C ILE A 66 -6.89 24.21 15.97
N ARG A 67 -6.08 23.14 15.96
CA ARG A 67 -5.73 22.36 17.15
C ARG A 67 -4.63 23.00 17.99
N ASP A 68 -3.70 23.72 17.37
CA ASP A 68 -2.64 24.46 18.07
C ASP A 68 -3.19 25.57 19.01
N GLU A 69 -4.48 25.96 18.89
CA GLU A 69 -5.16 26.83 19.88
C GLU A 69 -5.56 26.09 21.18
N GLY A 70 -5.55 24.75 21.18
CA GLY A 70 -5.94 23.91 22.31
C GLY A 70 -4.85 22.92 22.72
N ASP A 71 -3.94 23.36 23.59
CA ASP A 71 -3.04 22.56 24.45
C ASP A 71 -2.32 21.34 23.83
N SER A 72 -2.14 21.29 22.50
CA SER A 72 -1.42 20.20 21.84
C SER A 72 0.09 20.34 22.05
N THR A 73 0.74 19.27 22.52
CA THR A 73 2.19 19.27 22.73
C THR A 73 2.90 18.84 21.44
N ASN A 74 4.10 19.38 21.18
CA ASN A 74 4.92 19.00 20.02
C ASN A 74 5.10 17.47 19.87
N GLY A 75 5.14 16.73 20.99
CA GLY A 75 5.25 15.27 20.99
C GLY A 75 4.03 14.54 20.42
N ASP A 76 2.83 15.09 20.56
CA ASP A 76 1.61 14.50 20.01
C ASP A 76 1.62 14.57 18.47
N ASP A 77 2.12 15.68 17.93
CA ASP A 77 2.24 15.87 16.50
C ASP A 77 3.29 14.96 15.89
N GLU A 78 4.47 14.88 16.50
CA GLU A 78 5.54 13.99 16.08
C GLU A 78 5.07 12.53 16.03
N ALA A 79 4.37 12.08 17.07
CA ALA A 79 3.81 10.72 17.10
C ALA A 79 2.84 10.47 15.93
N ILE A 80 2.02 11.45 15.58
CA ILE A 80 1.05 11.32 14.49
C ILE A 80 1.74 11.36 13.12
N TYR A 81 2.75 12.22 12.93
CA TYR A 81 3.56 12.22 11.70
C TYR A 81 4.25 10.88 11.48
N VAL A 82 4.85 10.32 12.54
CA VAL A 82 5.50 9.00 12.48
C VAL A 82 4.48 7.91 12.16
N TYR A 83 3.30 7.95 12.78
CA TYR A 83 2.23 6.99 12.51
C TYR A 83 1.78 7.01 11.04
N PHE A 84 1.39 8.17 10.52
CA PHE A 84 0.93 8.27 9.13
C PHE A 84 2.04 7.95 8.14
N GLY A 85 3.26 8.45 8.37
CA GLY A 85 4.41 8.12 7.54
C GLY A 85 4.68 6.62 7.50
N SER A 86 4.63 5.95 8.65
CA SER A 86 4.84 4.50 8.77
C SER A 86 3.76 3.70 8.07
N VAL A 87 2.49 4.04 8.25
CA VAL A 87 1.37 3.32 7.64
C VAL A 87 1.36 3.50 6.12
N ILE A 88 1.60 4.72 5.63
CA ILE A 88 1.70 5.00 4.18
C ILE A 88 2.88 4.22 3.57
N ALA A 89 4.05 4.25 4.21
CA ALA A 89 5.22 3.49 3.75
C ALA A 89 4.95 1.98 3.74
N CYS A 90 4.31 1.45 4.78
CA CYS A 90 3.96 0.04 4.89
C CYS A 90 3.03 -0.42 3.76
N PHE A 91 1.94 0.31 3.50
CA PHE A 91 1.05 0.00 2.39
C PHE A 91 1.75 0.15 1.04
N PHE A 92 2.58 1.19 0.86
CA PHE A 92 3.29 1.44 -0.39
C PHE A 92 4.25 0.32 -0.75
N PHE A 93 5.13 -0.08 0.18
CA PHE A 93 6.10 -1.14 -0.08
C PHE A 93 5.48 -2.53 -0.21
N SER A 94 4.25 -2.74 0.29
CA SER A 94 3.58 -4.02 0.19
C SER A 94 2.92 -4.28 -1.17
N PHE A 95 2.60 -3.26 -1.98
CA PHE A 95 2.06 -3.47 -3.34
C PHE A 95 3.13 -3.40 -4.43
N MET A 96 4.29 -2.81 -4.13
CA MET A 96 5.43 -2.66 -5.05
C MET A 96 6.22 -3.96 -5.20
#